data_AF-A0A4Q5UJT5-F1
#
_entry.id   AF-A0A4Q5UJT5-F1
#
_cell.length_a   1.000
_cell.length_b   1.000
_cell.length_c   1.000
_cell.angle_alpha   90.00
_cell.angle_beta   90.00
_cell.angle_gamma   90.00
#
_symmetry.space_group_name_H-M   'P 1'
#
loop_
_entity.id
_entity.type
_entity.pdbx_description
1 polymer ?
#
loop_
_entity_poly.entity_id
_entity_poly.type
_entity_poly.pdbx_seq_one_letter_code
_entity_poly.pdbx_strand_id
1 'polypeptide(L)'
;PKFSGGQGGREYFTENNAYTYNWDVKHDIAGLFNLMGGRKKAEDKLDELFRASLGRSKYNLWYTFPDATGLVGQFVMGNEPSFHIPYLYNYTGAPWKTQKRIRMLMDTWYTDNLFGIPGDEDGGGMTAFVVFSMMGFFPVTPGVPVYSIGSPAFNQVSMQLPNGKKFTIAAKNNGAENKYIQSVKLNGITLSRVWFTHKELLAGGTLELEMGSLPNKTLGSKDADFNALMQHYILKTN
;
A
#
# COMPACT_ATOMS: atom_id res chain seq x y z
N PRO A 1 -20.43 -10.07 9.94
CA PRO A 1 -19.90 -10.29 11.32
C PRO A 1 -18.44 -9.82 11.39
N LYS A 2 -17.96 -9.32 12.55
CA LYS A 2 -16.59 -8.80 12.69
C LYS A 2 -15.52 -9.88 12.44
N PHE A 3 -15.82 -11.10 12.88
CA PHE A 3 -15.00 -12.28 12.64
C PHE A 3 -15.77 -13.27 11.79
N SER A 4 -15.06 -14.00 10.94
CA SER A 4 -15.65 -15.13 10.23
C SER A 4 -15.79 -16.35 11.12
N GLY A 5 -16.77 -17.21 10.83
CA GLY A 5 -16.84 -18.57 11.34
C GLY A 5 -16.27 -19.58 10.35
N GLY A 6 -16.20 -20.85 10.77
CA GLY A 6 -15.62 -21.96 10.00
C GLY A 6 -14.08 -21.95 9.95
N GLN A 7 -13.49 -23.12 9.66
CA GLN A 7 -12.04 -23.24 9.46
C GLN A 7 -11.58 -22.40 8.25
N GLY A 8 -10.49 -21.67 8.40
CA GLY A 8 -10.03 -20.67 7.43
C GLY A 8 -10.98 -19.49 7.28
N GLY A 9 -11.94 -19.31 8.19
CA GLY A 9 -12.97 -18.28 8.07
C GLY A 9 -13.93 -18.46 6.90
N ARG A 10 -14.13 -19.68 6.41
CA ARG A 10 -14.85 -19.98 5.16
C ARG A 10 -16.38 -19.89 5.21
N GLU A 11 -16.98 -19.50 6.34
CA GLU A 11 -18.43 -19.25 6.39
C GLU A 11 -18.83 -17.93 5.72
N TYR A 12 -18.00 -16.89 5.82
CA TYR A 12 -18.32 -15.54 5.30
C TYR A 12 -17.19 -14.89 4.50
N PHE A 13 -15.95 -15.35 4.70
CA PHE A 13 -14.74 -14.78 4.12
C PHE A 13 -13.82 -15.92 3.65
N THR A 14 -12.56 -15.63 3.31
CA THR A 14 -11.56 -16.67 3.04
C THR A 14 -10.23 -16.22 3.64
N GLU A 15 -9.69 -17.03 4.55
CA GLU A 15 -8.37 -16.89 5.21
C GLU A 15 -8.19 -15.64 6.10
N ASN A 16 -9.10 -14.69 5.99
CA ASN A 16 -9.13 -13.44 6.71
C ASN A 16 -10.52 -13.15 7.28
N ASN A 17 -10.66 -12.01 7.95
CA ASN A 17 -11.92 -11.56 8.52
C ASN A 17 -12.38 -10.21 7.93
N ALA A 18 -13.47 -9.65 8.47
CA ALA A 18 -14.05 -8.41 7.97
C ALA A 18 -13.10 -7.22 8.05
N TYR A 19 -12.13 -7.19 8.97
CA TYR A 19 -11.14 -6.12 9.03
C TYR A 19 -10.35 -5.98 7.74
N THR A 20 -10.00 -7.10 7.10
CA THR A 20 -9.27 -7.14 5.82
C THR A 20 -10.24 -6.92 4.65
N TYR A 21 -11.32 -7.71 4.58
CA TYR A 21 -12.24 -7.68 3.42
C TYR A 21 -13.07 -6.42 3.28
N ASN A 22 -13.21 -5.60 4.34
CA ASN A 22 -13.83 -4.27 4.21
C ASN A 22 -13.10 -3.36 3.21
N TRP A 23 -11.87 -3.68 2.84
CA TRP A 23 -11.04 -2.89 1.93
C TRP A 23 -10.95 -3.47 0.51
N ASP A 24 -11.64 -4.58 0.23
CA ASP A 24 -11.56 -5.28 -1.06
C ASP A 24 -12.57 -4.74 -2.10
N VAL A 25 -12.61 -3.41 -2.24
CA VAL A 25 -13.38 -2.70 -3.27
C VAL A 25 -12.42 -1.84 -4.08
N LYS A 26 -11.33 -2.47 -4.54
CA LYS A 26 -10.19 -1.81 -5.18
C LYS A 26 -10.56 -1.02 -6.44
N HIS A 27 -11.60 -1.43 -7.15
CA HIS A 27 -12.07 -0.78 -8.38
C HIS A 27 -12.92 0.47 -8.12
N ASP A 28 -13.48 0.65 -6.92
CA ASP A 28 -14.31 1.79 -6.55
C ASP A 28 -13.99 2.28 -5.13
N ILE A 29 -12.77 2.77 -4.95
CA ILE A 29 -12.29 3.30 -3.66
C ILE A 29 -13.11 4.54 -3.24
N ALA A 30 -13.55 5.35 -4.18
CA ALA A 30 -14.39 6.52 -3.89
C ALA A 30 -15.76 6.12 -3.35
N GLY A 31 -16.44 5.17 -3.99
CA GLY A 31 -17.70 4.60 -3.52
C GLY A 31 -17.56 3.95 -2.15
N LEU A 32 -16.49 3.17 -1.93
CA LEU A 32 -16.19 2.58 -0.63
C LEU A 32 -16.06 3.64 0.47
N PHE A 33 -15.29 4.71 0.22
CA PHE A 33 -15.11 5.78 1.18
C PHE A 33 -16.41 6.53 1.45
N ASN A 34 -17.26 6.75 0.44
CA ASN A 34 -18.59 7.32 0.65
C ASN A 34 -19.45 6.45 1.58
N LEU A 35 -19.46 5.13 1.38
CA LEU A 35 -20.17 4.19 2.27
C LEU A 35 -19.61 4.20 3.71
N MET A 36 -18.32 4.44 3.87
CA MET A 36 -17.68 4.63 5.19
C MET A 36 -17.97 6.01 5.81
N GLY A 37 -18.66 6.91 5.09
CA GLY A 37 -18.98 8.26 5.53
C GLY A 37 -17.88 9.28 5.29
N GLY A 38 -17.08 9.08 4.24
CA GLY A 38 -16.06 9.99 3.72
C GLY A 38 -14.62 9.56 4.01
N ARG A 39 -13.66 10.19 3.32
CA ARG A 39 -12.22 9.88 3.40
C ARG A 39 -11.67 9.90 4.83
N LYS A 40 -12.13 10.83 5.68
CA LYS A 40 -11.67 10.92 7.06
C LYS A 40 -12.10 9.72 7.91
N LYS A 41 -13.36 9.28 7.78
CA LYS A 41 -13.85 8.09 8.49
C LYS A 41 -13.21 6.82 7.97
N ALA A 42 -12.94 6.75 6.66
CA ALA A 42 -12.14 5.66 6.09
C ALA A 42 -10.72 5.66 6.67
N GLU A 43 -10.05 6.81 6.78
CA GLU A 43 -8.74 6.92 7.44
C GLU A 43 -8.77 6.44 8.89
N ASP A 44 -9.79 6.82 9.66
CA ASP A 44 -9.93 6.41 11.07
C ASP A 44 -10.18 4.90 11.20
N LYS A 45 -10.96 4.31 10.29
CA LYS A 45 -11.16 2.86 10.22
C LYS A 45 -9.88 2.12 9.81
N LEU A 46 -9.07 2.72 8.95
CA LEU A 46 -7.77 2.19 8.55
C LEU A 46 -6.76 2.29 9.71
N ASP A 47 -6.78 3.38 10.49
CA ASP A 47 -6.03 3.48 11.74
C ASP A 47 -6.48 2.42 12.76
N GLU A 48 -7.79 2.14 12.85
CA GLU A 48 -8.34 1.07 13.68
C GLU A 48 -7.78 -0.30 13.29
N LEU A 49 -7.73 -0.64 12.00
CA LEU A 49 -7.18 -1.91 11.51
C LEU A 49 -5.80 -2.20 12.10
N PHE A 50 -4.89 -1.22 12.09
CA PHE A 50 -3.51 -1.41 12.54
C PHE A 50 -3.31 -1.36 14.07
N ARG A 51 -4.35 -1.05 14.86
CA ARG A 51 -4.25 -0.92 16.32
C ARG A 51 -5.27 -1.73 17.12
N ALA A 52 -6.32 -2.21 16.47
CA ALA A 52 -7.36 -2.99 17.12
C ALA A 52 -6.77 -4.27 17.73
N SER A 53 -7.22 -4.59 18.94
CA SER A 53 -6.88 -5.88 19.54
C SER A 53 -7.50 -7.02 18.73
N LEU A 54 -6.93 -8.22 18.86
CA LEU A 54 -7.46 -9.43 18.22
C LEU A 54 -8.91 -9.74 18.65
N GLY A 55 -9.34 -9.20 19.80
CA GLY A 55 -10.69 -9.42 20.35
C GLY A 55 -10.96 -10.87 20.78
N ARG A 56 -9.92 -11.71 20.79
CA ARG A 56 -9.93 -13.13 21.17
C ARG A 56 -8.53 -13.56 21.58
N SER A 57 -8.41 -14.74 22.20
CA SER A 57 -7.11 -15.33 22.46
C SER A 57 -6.40 -15.70 21.15
N LYS A 58 -5.06 -15.67 21.20
CA LYS A 58 -4.18 -16.11 20.12
C LYS A 58 -4.48 -17.55 19.68
N TYR A 59 -4.77 -18.44 20.63
CA TYR A 59 -5.19 -19.82 20.36
C TYR A 59 -6.49 -19.90 19.54
N ASN A 60 -7.50 -19.11 19.91
CA ASN A 60 -8.77 -19.10 19.19
C ASN A 60 -8.63 -18.49 17.78
N LEU A 61 -7.80 -17.45 17.63
CA LEU A 61 -7.51 -16.86 16.32
C LEU A 61 -6.94 -17.92 15.37
N TRP A 62 -5.83 -18.56 15.72
CA TRP A 62 -5.16 -19.50 14.82
C TRP A 62 -5.86 -20.85 14.69
N TYR A 63 -6.71 -21.22 15.63
CA TYR A 63 -7.64 -22.32 15.40
C TYR A 63 -8.53 -22.05 14.18
N THR A 64 -8.94 -20.79 13.99
CA THR A 64 -9.80 -20.38 12.87
C THR A 64 -8.98 -20.00 11.63
N PHE A 65 -7.89 -19.26 11.82
CA PHE A 65 -7.07 -18.67 10.76
C PHE A 65 -5.61 -19.05 10.96
N PRO A 66 -5.20 -20.31 10.71
CA PRO A 66 -3.84 -20.76 10.98
C PRO A 66 -2.78 -19.93 10.25
N ASP A 67 -3.12 -19.40 9.08
CA ASP A 67 -2.21 -18.68 8.19
C ASP A 67 -2.23 -17.15 8.44
N ALA A 68 -2.96 -16.68 9.46
CA ALA A 68 -2.98 -15.27 9.86
C ALA A 68 -1.72 -14.89 10.65
N THR A 69 -0.61 -14.73 9.93
CA THR A 69 0.72 -14.39 10.45
C THR A 69 1.11 -12.93 10.13
N GLY A 70 2.22 -12.46 10.69
CA GLY A 70 2.68 -11.09 10.47
C GLY A 70 1.70 -10.01 11.00
N LEU A 71 1.04 -10.29 12.12
CA LEU A 71 -0.07 -9.47 12.65
C LEU A 71 0.41 -8.10 13.15
N VAL A 72 -0.26 -7.04 12.68
CA VAL A 72 -0.13 -5.67 13.19
C VAL A 72 -1.53 -5.16 13.57
N GLY A 73 -1.92 -5.38 14.82
CA GLY A 73 -3.32 -5.24 15.21
C GLY A 73 -4.16 -6.32 14.52
N GLN A 74 -5.12 -5.91 13.69
CA GLN A 74 -5.94 -6.80 12.86
C GLN A 74 -5.44 -6.90 11.41
N PHE A 75 -4.41 -6.14 11.02
CA PHE A 75 -3.75 -6.30 9.72
C PHE A 75 -2.92 -7.59 9.69
N VAL A 76 -2.99 -8.35 8.60
CA VAL A 76 -2.29 -9.63 8.41
C VAL A 76 -1.27 -9.49 7.28
N MET A 77 0.03 -9.35 7.60
CA MET A 77 1.05 -9.21 6.55
C MET A 77 1.26 -10.51 5.75
N GLY A 78 1.04 -11.67 6.36
CA GLY A 78 1.34 -12.97 5.74
C GLY A 78 0.34 -13.48 4.70
N ASN A 79 -0.65 -12.68 4.29
CA ASN A 79 -1.72 -13.13 3.40
C ASN A 79 -2.14 -12.00 2.44
N GLU A 80 -2.44 -12.36 1.20
CA GLU A 80 -2.51 -11.50 0.01
C GLU A 80 -3.64 -10.46 -0.02
N PRO A 81 -4.85 -10.71 0.54
CA PRO A 81 -5.93 -9.72 0.62
C PRO A 81 -5.51 -8.46 1.39
N SER A 82 -4.40 -8.49 2.14
CA SER A 82 -3.90 -7.36 2.91
C SER A 82 -2.95 -6.44 2.14
N PHE A 83 -2.31 -6.90 1.06
CA PHE A 83 -1.14 -6.21 0.48
C PHE A 83 -1.40 -4.77 0.04
N HIS A 84 -2.58 -4.48 -0.51
CA HIS A 84 -2.92 -3.13 -0.99
C HIS A 84 -3.31 -2.18 0.14
N ILE A 85 -3.71 -2.69 1.31
CA ILE A 85 -4.36 -1.92 2.38
C ILE A 85 -3.48 -0.77 2.91
N PRO A 86 -2.17 -0.94 3.16
CA PRO A 86 -1.33 0.15 3.65
C PRO A 86 -1.24 1.33 2.67
N TYR A 87 -1.41 1.08 1.37
CA TYR A 87 -1.41 2.11 0.33
C TYR A 87 -2.71 2.91 0.27
N LEU A 88 -3.79 2.46 0.93
CA LEU A 88 -5.07 3.16 0.94
C LEU A 88 -5.00 4.51 1.67
N TYR A 89 -4.01 4.73 2.55
CA TYR A 89 -3.77 6.06 3.13
C TYR A 89 -3.43 7.13 2.09
N ASN A 90 -2.87 6.76 0.93
CA ASN A 90 -2.68 7.71 -0.18
C ASN A 90 -4.02 8.22 -0.72
N TYR A 91 -5.07 7.38 -0.68
CA TYR A 91 -6.40 7.71 -1.17
C TYR A 91 -7.21 8.50 -0.12
N THR A 92 -6.90 8.36 1.17
CA THR A 92 -7.56 9.16 2.22
C THR A 92 -7.00 10.58 2.33
N GLY A 93 -5.89 10.89 1.66
CA GLY A 93 -5.18 12.17 1.80
C GLY A 93 -4.15 12.18 2.94
N ALA A 94 -3.72 11.02 3.43
CA ALA A 94 -2.67 10.89 4.42
C ALA A 94 -1.45 10.07 3.93
N PRO A 95 -0.79 10.41 2.81
CA PRO A 95 0.30 9.57 2.26
C PRO A 95 1.46 9.26 3.21
N TRP A 96 1.75 10.17 4.14
CA TRP A 96 2.77 9.96 5.17
C TRP A 96 2.48 8.74 6.05
N LYS A 97 1.21 8.32 6.19
CA LYS A 97 0.85 7.08 6.88
C LYS A 97 1.18 5.85 6.04
N THR A 98 0.97 5.87 4.72
CA THR A 98 1.47 4.82 3.81
C THR A 98 2.96 4.64 3.98
N GLN A 99 3.72 5.74 3.91
CA GLN A 99 5.19 5.75 4.01
C GLN A 99 5.65 5.12 5.33
N LYS A 100 5.04 5.53 6.45
CA LYS A 100 5.31 4.96 7.77
C LYS A 100 5.02 3.45 7.83
N ARG A 101 3.86 3.02 7.32
CA ARG A 101 3.40 1.63 7.41
C ARG A 101 4.23 0.71 6.53
N ILE A 102 4.46 1.08 5.27
CA ILE A 102 5.26 0.26 4.34
C ILE A 102 6.68 0.07 4.89
N ARG A 103 7.34 1.13 5.34
CA ARG A 103 8.70 0.99 5.91
C ARG A 103 8.72 0.11 7.15
N MET A 104 7.76 0.29 8.06
CA MET A 104 7.64 -0.60 9.22
C MET A 104 7.41 -2.06 8.83
N LEU A 105 6.51 -2.33 7.88
CA LEU A 105 6.19 -3.69 7.44
C LEU A 105 7.38 -4.37 6.74
N MET A 106 8.08 -3.64 5.86
CA MET A 106 9.29 -4.12 5.18
C MET A 106 10.38 -4.45 6.21
N ASP A 107 10.69 -3.51 7.10
CA ASP A 107 11.75 -3.67 8.10
C ASP A 107 11.45 -4.79 9.13
N THR A 108 10.18 -5.08 9.40
CA THR A 108 9.77 -6.06 10.42
C THR A 108 9.67 -7.48 9.87
N TRP A 109 9.07 -7.65 8.69
CA TRP A 109 8.63 -8.97 8.23
C TRP A 109 9.49 -9.55 7.11
N TYR A 110 10.30 -8.74 6.43
CA TYR A 110 11.05 -9.15 5.25
C TYR A 110 12.56 -9.03 5.46
N THR A 111 13.05 -9.77 6.45
CA THR A 111 14.48 -9.87 6.76
C THR A 111 15.20 -10.85 5.83
N ASP A 112 16.52 -10.73 5.68
CA ASP A 112 17.35 -11.55 4.77
C ASP A 112 17.76 -12.91 5.38
N ASN A 113 16.87 -13.55 6.13
CA ASN A 113 17.11 -14.85 6.77
C ASN A 113 15.92 -15.81 6.58
N LEU A 114 16.01 -17.00 7.17
CA LEU A 114 15.01 -18.08 7.04
C LEU A 114 13.58 -17.66 7.46
N PHE A 115 13.43 -16.60 8.27
CA PHE A 115 12.16 -16.08 8.75
C PHE A 115 11.66 -14.86 7.96
N GLY A 116 12.30 -14.52 6.84
CA GLY A 116 12.04 -13.34 6.01
C GLY A 116 10.77 -13.35 5.15
N ILE A 117 9.93 -14.37 5.32
CA ILE A 117 8.64 -14.48 4.65
C ILE A 117 7.61 -14.77 5.76
N PRO A 118 6.73 -13.81 6.09
CA PRO A 118 5.88 -13.93 7.26
C PRO A 118 4.75 -14.96 7.08
N GLY A 119 4.43 -15.40 5.87
CA GLY A 119 3.38 -16.37 5.55
C GLY A 119 3.74 -17.18 4.30
N ASP A 120 2.74 -17.58 3.53
CA ASP A 120 2.97 -18.32 2.28
C ASP A 120 3.52 -17.38 1.18
N GLU A 121 4.36 -17.92 0.29
CA GLU A 121 4.99 -17.12 -0.78
C GLU A 121 4.03 -16.85 -1.95
N ASP A 122 3.08 -17.77 -2.13
CA ASP A 122 1.97 -17.72 -3.09
C ASP A 122 2.39 -17.47 -4.55
N GLY A 123 3.41 -18.21 -4.99
CA GLY A 123 3.79 -18.30 -6.39
C GLY A 123 4.30 -16.98 -6.98
N GLY A 124 4.98 -16.18 -6.17
CA GLY A 124 5.47 -14.85 -6.50
C GLY A 124 4.59 -13.71 -6.01
N GLY A 125 3.39 -13.98 -5.46
CA GLY A 125 2.47 -12.95 -4.99
C GLY A 125 3.07 -12.08 -3.88
N MET A 126 3.59 -12.70 -2.83
CA MET A 126 4.23 -12.01 -1.72
C MET A 126 5.53 -11.33 -2.16
N THR A 127 6.39 -12.05 -2.89
CA THR A 127 7.67 -11.51 -3.36
C THR A 127 7.49 -10.31 -4.28
N ALA A 128 6.48 -10.31 -5.15
CA ALA A 128 6.16 -9.17 -6.02
C ALA A 128 5.75 -7.95 -5.19
N PHE A 129 4.93 -8.12 -4.14
CA PHE A 129 4.59 -7.04 -3.21
C PHE A 129 5.84 -6.43 -2.56
N VAL A 130 6.77 -7.28 -2.10
CA VAL A 130 8.04 -6.83 -1.50
C VAL A 130 8.86 -6.03 -2.51
N VAL A 131 9.07 -6.56 -3.71
CA VAL A 131 9.86 -5.90 -4.76
C VAL A 131 9.25 -4.53 -5.11
N PHE A 132 7.95 -4.46 -5.38
CA PHE A 132 7.25 -3.19 -5.62
C PHE A 132 7.42 -2.20 -4.45
N SER A 133 7.15 -2.66 -3.23
CA SER A 133 7.22 -1.83 -2.03
C SER A 133 8.63 -1.30 -1.77
N MET A 134 9.67 -2.13 -1.94
CA MET A 134 11.07 -1.73 -1.80
C MET A 134 11.53 -0.77 -2.90
N MET A 135 11.02 -0.91 -4.14
CA MET A 135 11.22 0.09 -5.19
C MET A 135 10.54 1.43 -4.86
N GLY A 136 9.54 1.41 -3.99
CA GLY A 136 8.86 2.61 -3.48
C GLY A 136 7.49 2.87 -4.11
N PHE A 137 6.87 1.90 -4.80
CA PHE A 137 5.54 2.08 -5.38
C PHE A 137 4.78 0.75 -5.54
N PHE A 138 3.45 0.77 -5.60
CA PHE A 138 2.65 -0.45 -5.73
C PHE A 138 1.39 -0.25 -6.61
N PRO A 139 1.04 -1.22 -7.47
CA PRO A 139 -0.21 -1.22 -8.23
C PRO A 139 -1.39 -1.67 -7.35
N VAL A 140 -2.03 -0.73 -6.66
CA VAL A 140 -3.16 -1.00 -5.74
C VAL A 140 -4.32 -1.71 -6.43
N THR A 141 -4.64 -1.30 -7.66
CA THR A 141 -5.76 -1.83 -8.44
C THR A 141 -5.25 -2.25 -9.82
N PRO A 142 -4.84 -3.50 -10.01
CA PRO A 142 -4.54 -4.02 -11.34
C PRO A 142 -5.69 -3.75 -12.32
N GLY A 143 -5.36 -3.33 -13.54
CA GLY A 143 -6.34 -2.83 -14.52
C GLY A 143 -6.49 -1.31 -14.54
N VAL A 144 -6.18 -0.62 -13.45
CA VAL A 144 -6.01 0.85 -13.43
C VAL A 144 -4.54 1.17 -13.66
N PRO A 145 -4.15 1.89 -14.74
CA PRO A 145 -2.76 2.09 -15.12
C PRO A 145 -2.07 3.17 -14.29
N VAL A 146 -2.13 3.04 -12.96
CA VAL A 146 -1.58 3.97 -11.97
C VAL A 146 -0.84 3.19 -10.88
N TYR A 147 0.29 3.74 -10.45
CA TYR A 147 1.10 3.23 -9.35
C TYR A 147 1.07 4.20 -8.18
N SER A 148 0.80 3.67 -6.99
CA SER A 148 0.76 4.45 -5.75
C SER A 148 2.15 4.50 -5.13
N ILE A 149 2.69 5.69 -4.85
CA ILE A 149 4.02 5.85 -4.27
C ILE A 149 3.95 5.55 -2.76
N GLY A 150 4.82 4.63 -2.31
CA GLY A 150 5.02 4.28 -0.92
C GLY A 150 6.21 5.03 -0.32
N SER A 151 7.19 4.30 0.21
CA SER A 151 8.47 4.83 0.66
C SER A 151 9.57 3.84 0.29
N PRO A 152 10.55 4.24 -0.57
CA PRO A 152 11.54 3.33 -1.11
C PRO A 152 12.52 2.83 -0.05
N ALA A 153 13.02 1.61 -0.24
CA ALA A 153 14.07 1.02 0.59
C ALA A 153 15.48 1.44 0.13
N PHE A 154 15.65 1.70 -1.18
CA PHE A 154 16.94 2.01 -1.79
C PHE A 154 17.08 3.51 -2.08
N ASN A 155 18.33 4.00 -2.14
CA ASN A 155 18.63 5.36 -2.58
C ASN A 155 18.34 5.56 -4.08
N GLN A 156 18.48 4.50 -4.87
CA GLN A 156 18.19 4.54 -6.30
C GLN A 156 17.76 3.17 -6.80
N VAL A 157 16.72 3.13 -7.63
CA VAL A 157 16.30 1.97 -8.41
C VAL A 157 16.22 2.38 -9.88
N SER A 158 16.66 1.50 -10.76
CA SER A 158 16.66 1.72 -12.21
C SER A 158 16.02 0.53 -12.92
N MET A 159 14.95 0.78 -13.68
CA MET A 159 14.24 -0.24 -14.44
C MET A 159 14.50 -0.04 -15.94
N GLN A 160 15.01 -1.09 -16.58
CA GLN A 160 15.11 -1.15 -18.05
C GLN A 160 13.75 -1.58 -18.60
N LEU A 161 13.21 -0.79 -19.53
CA LEU A 161 11.86 -0.97 -20.06
C LEU A 161 11.90 -1.69 -21.41
N PRO A 162 10.83 -2.40 -21.81
CA PRO A 162 10.77 -3.12 -23.08
C PRO A 162 10.99 -2.24 -24.33
N ASN A 163 10.70 -0.94 -24.22
CA ASN A 163 10.89 0.03 -25.32
C ASN A 163 12.33 0.61 -25.37
N GLY A 164 13.28 -0.01 -24.68
CA GLY A 164 14.68 0.43 -24.62
C GLY A 164 14.93 1.66 -23.74
N LYS A 165 13.89 2.24 -23.15
CA LYS A 165 14.02 3.35 -22.21
C LYS A 165 14.34 2.85 -20.81
N LYS A 166 14.72 3.79 -19.94
CA LYS A 166 15.00 3.57 -18.53
C LYS A 166 14.12 4.46 -17.68
N PHE A 167 13.53 3.91 -16.61
CA PHE A 167 12.84 4.68 -15.57
C PHE A 167 13.60 4.52 -14.25
N THR A 168 13.95 5.65 -13.64
CA THR A 168 14.76 5.69 -12.42
C THR A 168 13.95 6.30 -11.28
N ILE A 169 13.97 5.66 -10.12
CA ILE A 169 13.48 6.25 -8.86
C ILE A 169 14.71 6.62 -8.05
N ALA A 170 14.90 7.91 -7.76
CA ALA A 170 16.03 8.44 -7.02
C ALA A 170 15.54 9.06 -5.71
N ALA A 171 15.82 8.39 -4.58
CA ALA A 171 15.43 8.81 -3.24
C ALA A 171 16.61 9.48 -2.53
N LYS A 172 16.65 10.81 -2.60
CA LYS A 172 17.67 11.64 -1.96
C LYS A 172 17.45 11.64 -0.45
N ASN A 173 18.54 11.53 0.31
CA ASN A 173 18.53 11.47 1.78
C ASN A 173 17.73 10.31 2.38
N ASN A 174 17.49 9.21 1.63
CA ASN A 174 16.79 8.05 2.16
C ASN A 174 17.57 7.36 3.29
N GLY A 175 16.86 6.76 4.24
CA GLY A 175 17.46 6.03 5.35
C GLY A 175 16.45 5.43 6.31
N ALA A 176 16.94 4.82 7.39
CA ALA A 176 16.11 4.23 8.44
C ALA A 176 15.20 5.28 9.12
N GLU A 177 15.74 6.47 9.38
CA GLU A 177 14.99 7.60 9.94
C GLU A 177 14.23 8.38 8.87
N ASN A 178 14.88 8.64 7.74
CA ASN A 178 14.34 9.45 6.65
C ASN A 178 13.42 8.63 5.74
N LYS A 179 12.23 8.30 6.26
CA LYS A 179 11.22 7.50 5.57
C LYS A 179 10.11 8.30 4.89
N TYR A 180 10.02 9.61 5.15
CA TYR A 180 8.92 10.43 4.67
C TYR A 180 9.32 11.25 3.44
N ILE A 181 8.48 11.23 2.42
CA ILE A 181 8.70 12.02 1.21
C ILE A 181 8.33 13.47 1.48
N GLN A 182 9.27 14.37 1.26
CA GLN A 182 9.13 15.81 1.39
C GLN A 182 8.69 16.46 0.08
N SER A 183 9.23 15.99 -1.05
CA SER A 183 8.82 16.44 -2.39
C SER A 183 9.00 15.34 -3.43
N VAL A 184 8.21 15.44 -4.51
CA VAL A 184 8.23 14.53 -5.65
C VAL A 184 8.47 15.34 -6.91
N LYS A 185 9.42 14.92 -7.75
CA LYS A 185 9.60 15.47 -9.11
C LYS A 185 9.62 14.34 -10.12
N LEU A 186 8.92 14.51 -11.24
CA LEU A 186 9.03 13.62 -12.39
C LEU A 186 9.66 14.40 -13.54
N ASN A 187 10.84 13.98 -13.98
CA ASN A 187 11.61 14.63 -15.04
C ASN A 187 11.81 16.14 -14.79
N GLY A 188 12.13 16.49 -13.54
CA GLY A 188 12.33 17.87 -13.10
C GLY A 188 11.05 18.65 -12.76
N ILE A 189 9.87 18.12 -13.10
CA ILE A 189 8.58 18.77 -12.84
C ILE A 189 8.06 18.35 -11.47
N THR A 190 7.86 19.31 -10.57
CA THR A 190 7.29 19.07 -9.24
C THR A 190 5.87 18.55 -9.33
N LEU A 191 5.57 17.48 -8.60
CA LEU A 191 4.24 16.89 -8.45
C LEU A 191 3.69 17.17 -7.06
N SER A 192 2.40 17.54 -6.98
CA SER A 192 1.66 17.60 -5.70
C SER A 192 1.18 16.23 -5.23
N ARG A 193 1.17 15.24 -6.13
CA ARG A 193 0.61 13.90 -5.95
C ARG A 193 1.69 12.85 -5.62
N VAL A 194 1.24 11.78 -4.97
CA VAL A 194 2.04 10.59 -4.61
C VAL A 194 1.68 9.38 -5.47
N TRP A 195 1.51 9.60 -6.78
CA TRP A 195 1.22 8.55 -7.74
C TRP A 195 1.69 8.98 -9.13
N PHE A 196 1.97 8.00 -9.99
CA PHE A 196 2.30 8.21 -11.39
C PHE A 196 1.63 7.13 -12.24
N THR A 197 1.40 7.45 -13.51
CA THR A 197 0.72 6.58 -14.46
C THR A 197 1.68 5.59 -15.12
N HIS A 198 1.15 4.48 -15.63
CA HIS A 198 1.93 3.55 -16.44
C HIS A 198 2.50 4.21 -17.70
N LYS A 199 1.77 5.18 -18.29
CA LYS A 199 2.26 5.99 -19.41
C LYS A 199 3.50 6.81 -19.03
N GLU A 200 3.51 7.41 -17.84
CA GLU A 200 4.67 8.16 -17.31
C GLU A 200 5.86 7.24 -17.05
N LEU A 201 5.63 6.02 -16.52
CA LEU A 201 6.67 5.02 -16.38
C LEU A 201 7.27 4.65 -17.75
N LEU A 202 6.42 4.30 -18.74
CA LEU A 202 6.86 3.92 -20.08
C LEU A 202 7.53 5.07 -20.85
N ALA A 203 7.27 6.32 -20.48
CA ALA A 203 7.98 7.47 -21.05
C ALA A 203 9.46 7.49 -20.64
N GLY A 204 9.84 6.80 -19.57
CA GLY A 204 11.18 6.77 -18.99
C GLY A 204 11.50 8.03 -18.19
N GLY A 205 12.77 8.18 -17.83
CA GLY A 205 13.30 9.33 -17.10
C GLY A 205 13.46 9.06 -15.61
N THR A 206 13.25 10.09 -14.78
CA THR A 206 13.56 10.04 -13.35
C THR A 206 12.43 10.59 -12.49
N LEU A 207 11.96 9.77 -11.56
CA LEU A 207 11.15 10.15 -10.40
C LEU A 207 12.11 10.45 -9.24
N GLU A 208 12.30 11.72 -8.92
CA GLU A 208 13.11 12.16 -7.78
C GLU A 208 12.22 12.32 -6.54
N LEU A 209 12.66 11.74 -5.43
CA LEU A 209 12.03 11.83 -4.13
C LEU A 209 13.02 12.47 -3.16
N GLU A 210 12.62 13.56 -2.52
CA GLU A 210 13.39 14.14 -1.41
C GLU A 210 12.86 13.53 -0.11
N MET A 211 13.71 12.84 0.66
CA MET A 211 13.30 12.14 1.88
C MET A 211 13.63 12.96 3.13
N GLY A 212 12.88 12.73 4.22
CA GLY A 212 13.06 13.39 5.50
C GLY A 212 12.54 12.57 6.67
N SER A 213 12.94 12.93 7.88
CA SER A 213 12.63 12.23 9.13
C SER A 213 11.23 12.52 9.69
N LEU A 214 10.61 13.63 9.25
CA LEU A 214 9.28 14.05 9.69
C LEU A 214 8.27 14.00 8.55
N PRO A 215 6.99 13.71 8.85
CA PRO A 215 5.95 13.62 7.83
C PRO A 215 5.64 14.98 7.20
N ASN A 216 5.69 15.05 5.88
CA ASN A 216 5.04 16.13 5.14
C ASN A 216 3.53 15.83 5.00
N LYS A 217 2.70 16.54 5.74
CA LYS A 217 1.23 16.33 5.76
C LYS A 217 0.48 17.04 4.63
N THR A 218 1.16 17.85 3.82
CA THR A 218 0.53 18.60 2.71
C THR A 218 0.71 17.94 1.35
N LEU A 219 1.74 17.09 1.20
CA LEU A 219 1.99 16.33 -0.03
C LEU A 219 0.88 15.29 -0.24
N GLY A 220 0.19 15.35 -1.39
CA GLY A 220 -0.86 14.42 -1.79
C GLY A 220 -2.11 14.41 -0.90
N SER A 221 -2.33 15.45 -0.09
CA SER A 221 -3.48 15.51 0.83
C SER A 221 -4.68 16.29 0.29
N LYS A 222 -4.52 17.01 -0.83
CA LYS A 222 -5.58 17.87 -1.37
C LYS A 222 -6.64 17.06 -2.11
N ASP A 223 -7.88 17.55 -2.07
CA ASP A 223 -9.02 16.99 -2.80
C ASP A 223 -8.77 16.92 -4.31
N ALA A 224 -8.06 17.91 -4.85
CA ALA A 224 -7.67 17.92 -6.25
C ALA A 224 -6.75 16.72 -6.60
N ASP A 225 -5.85 16.31 -5.71
CA ASP A 225 -4.97 15.16 -5.94
C ASP A 225 -5.77 13.84 -5.91
N PHE A 226 -6.75 13.73 -5.01
CA PHE A 226 -7.68 12.59 -4.95
C PHE A 226 -8.59 12.53 -6.19
N ASN A 227 -9.22 13.65 -6.56
CA ASN A 227 -10.12 13.72 -7.71
C ASN A 227 -9.38 13.39 -9.01
N ALA A 228 -8.15 13.91 -9.19
CA ALA A 228 -7.31 13.57 -10.33
C ALA A 228 -6.96 12.07 -10.38
N LEU A 229 -6.70 11.44 -9.24
CA LEU A 229 -6.48 9.99 -9.17
C LEU A 229 -7.73 9.21 -9.56
N MET A 230 -8.90 9.59 -9.05
CA MET A 230 -10.18 8.90 -9.30
C MET A 230 -10.63 8.99 -10.76
N GLN A 231 -10.16 9.99 -11.54
CA GLN A 231 -10.41 10.03 -12.99
C GLN A 231 -9.86 8.80 -13.73
N HIS A 232 -8.88 8.08 -13.16
CA HIS A 232 -8.36 6.85 -13.73
C HIS A 232 -9.18 5.59 -13.39
N TYR A 233 -10.10 5.70 -12.41
CA TYR A 233 -10.97 4.60 -11.97
C TYR A 233 -12.32 4.59 -12.68
N ILE A 234 -12.70 5.71 -13.29
CA ILE A 234 -13.94 5.81 -14.06
C ILE A 234 -13.74 5.01 -15.35
N LEU A 235 -14.49 3.91 -15.51
CA LEU A 235 -14.67 3.27 -16.80
C LEU A 235 -15.27 4.33 -17.73
N LYS A 236 -14.49 4.83 -18.68
CA LYS A 236 -15.03 5.60 -19.80
C LYS A 236 -15.85 4.61 -20.62
N THR A 237 -17.15 4.56 -20.37
CA THR A 237 -18.09 3.99 -21.34
C THR A 237 -18.02 4.89 -22.56
N ASN A 238 -17.41 4.36 -23.63
CA ASN A 238 -17.50 4.96 -24.96
C ASN A 238 -18.93 4.82 -25.49
#